data_AF-A0A5S4VQZ3-F1
#
_entry.id   AF-A0A5S4VQZ3-F1
#
_cell.length_a   1.000
_cell.length_b   1.000
_cell.length_c   1.000
_cell.angle_alpha   90.00
_cell.angle_beta   90.00
_cell.angle_gamma   90.00
#
_symmetry.space_group_name_H-M   'P 1'
#
loop_
_entity.id
_entity.type
_entity.pdbx_description
1 polymer ?
#
loop_
_entity_poly.entity_id
_entity_poly.type
_entity_poly.pdbx_seq_one_letter_code
_entity_poly.pdbx_strand_id
1 'polypeptide(L)'
;MDLKSGIDKFGLNPEDINDLYDEDKAAATGDAPVAAAVQTEDETDFVFAKNITCPVCDQSFQTLTVRTSKIRFAGSDDDFRPVYKGIDTIKYGVTSCPHCGYSAMNGDFVHVSSTQIRLLKEQIAAKFKPGSKSVPLLYSYDEAIDRFKLALFSAIVKRAMYSEKAYICLKLSWLYRGLIEQLTADGISTESEELVSAQKAEKYYYKQALDGMTRAVETEHFPICGMNQDTVDLLLAQMNYKLDHWDVASKLIARVLISKSASRHIKDKALDLKNEIIKKIRDVK
;
A
#
# COMPACT_ATOMS: atom_id res chain seq x y z
N MET A 1 -14.72 -1.41 5.68
CA MET A 1 -13.54 -2.08 6.25
C MET A 1 -12.55 -1.03 6.70
N ASP A 2 -11.79 -1.34 7.74
CA ASP A 2 -10.76 -0.50 8.37
C ASP A 2 -9.52 -1.37 8.66
N LEU A 3 -8.39 -0.80 9.08
CA LEU A 3 -7.20 -1.53 9.50
C LEU A 3 -7.50 -2.57 10.61
N LYS A 4 -8.45 -2.26 11.49
CA LYS A 4 -8.96 -3.15 12.54
C LYS A 4 -9.59 -4.45 12.00
N SER A 5 -10.09 -4.47 10.76
CA SER A 5 -10.73 -5.65 10.16
C SER A 5 -9.74 -6.61 9.49
N GLY A 6 -9.63 -7.82 10.03
CA GLY A 6 -8.78 -8.90 9.50
C GLY A 6 -7.32 -8.88 9.97
N ILE A 7 -6.96 -8.05 10.96
CA ILE A 7 -5.63 -8.13 11.63
C ILE A 7 -5.66 -9.12 12.81
N ASP A 8 -6.81 -9.17 13.44
CA ASP A 8 -7.31 -10.13 14.42
C ASP A 8 -6.80 -11.59 14.27
N LYS A 9 -6.81 -12.13 13.05
CA LYS A 9 -6.43 -13.50 12.70
C LYS A 9 -4.98 -13.85 13.04
N PHE A 10 -4.13 -12.84 13.08
CA PHE A 10 -2.74 -12.96 13.50
C PHE A 10 -2.57 -13.00 15.03
N GLY A 11 -3.65 -13.10 15.80
CA GLY A 11 -3.64 -12.93 17.27
C GLY A 11 -3.52 -11.47 17.72
N LEU A 12 -3.42 -10.57 16.76
CA LEU A 12 -3.32 -9.13 16.96
C LEU A 12 -4.73 -8.54 17.01
N ASN A 13 -5.19 -8.36 18.25
CA ASN A 13 -6.40 -7.78 18.84
C ASN A 13 -7.19 -6.61 18.04
N PRO A 14 -8.43 -6.21 18.49
CA PRO A 14 -9.70 -4.48 18.42
C PRO A 14 -9.75 -2.95 19.08
N GLU A 15 -9.41 -2.32 20.31
CA GLU A 15 -8.62 -2.29 21.69
C GLU A 15 -7.01 -2.10 22.05
N ASP A 16 -5.96 -2.07 21.16
CA ASP A 16 -4.59 -1.41 21.10
C ASP A 16 -3.94 -1.03 19.65
N ILE A 17 -4.67 -0.61 18.56
CA ILE A 17 -4.39 0.34 17.40
C ILE A 17 -5.65 1.21 17.04
N ASN A 18 -5.70 2.53 17.31
CA ASN A 18 -6.96 3.30 17.33
C ASN A 18 -7.35 3.81 15.93
N ASP A 19 -7.48 5.13 15.74
CA ASP A 19 -7.22 5.76 14.45
C ASP A 19 -5.87 5.31 13.88
N LEU A 20 -5.65 5.55 12.59
CA LEU A 20 -4.31 5.45 11.96
C LEU A 20 -3.25 6.39 12.59
N TYR A 21 -3.68 7.19 13.57
CA TYR A 21 -2.94 8.16 14.33
C TYR A 21 -2.94 7.93 15.87
N ASP A 22 -3.52 6.84 16.42
CA ASP A 22 -3.45 6.49 17.87
C ASP A 22 -3.62 4.95 18.21
N GLU A 23 -3.89 4.53 19.48
CA GLU A 23 -3.82 3.13 20.04
C GLU A 23 -5.19 2.46 20.60
N ASP A 24 -5.85 1.45 19.94
CA ASP A 24 -7.01 0.46 20.27
C ASP A 24 -7.46 -0.66 19.13
N LYS A 25 -7.24 -2.01 18.75
CA LYS A 25 -7.01 -3.57 19.11
C LYS A 25 -7.72 -4.52 20.33
N ALA A 26 -8.98 -5.21 20.38
CA ALA A 26 -10.65 -6.59 18.41
C ALA A 26 -10.36 -8.03 17.62
N ALA A 27 -11.39 -8.86 17.25
CA ALA A 27 -11.27 -10.34 16.98
C ALA A 27 -11.73 -10.95 15.59
N ALA A 28 -11.38 -12.25 15.34
CA ALA A 28 -11.27 -12.99 14.04
C ALA A 28 -12.17 -14.27 13.89
N THR A 29 -12.19 -15.15 12.84
CA THR A 29 -11.33 -15.44 11.65
C THR A 29 -12.07 -16.28 10.55
N GLY A 30 -11.70 -16.16 9.25
CA GLY A 30 -11.44 -17.28 8.28
C GLY A 30 -12.59 -18.11 7.65
N ASP A 31 -12.39 -18.98 6.63
CA ASP A 31 -11.27 -19.10 5.63
C ASP A 31 -11.53 -20.12 4.46
N ALA A 32 -10.85 -19.95 3.30
CA ALA A 32 -10.53 -20.91 2.19
C ALA A 32 -11.67 -21.64 1.38
N PRO A 33 -11.43 -22.27 0.17
CA PRO A 33 -10.19 -22.57 -0.59
C PRO A 33 -10.20 -22.24 -2.14
N VAL A 34 -9.26 -22.78 -2.96
CA VAL A 34 -9.01 -22.46 -4.40
C VAL A 34 -8.56 -23.68 -5.27
N ALA A 35 -8.76 -23.71 -6.61
CA ALA A 35 -8.22 -24.74 -7.55
C ALA A 35 -7.90 -24.28 -9.03
N ALA A 36 -6.92 -24.97 -9.66
CA ALA A 36 -6.16 -24.77 -10.92
C ALA A 36 -6.87 -24.96 -12.31
N ALA A 37 -6.28 -24.75 -13.52
CA ALA A 37 -5.16 -23.92 -14.07
C ALA A 37 -5.00 -24.08 -15.62
N VAL A 38 -4.34 -23.13 -16.33
CA VAL A 38 -3.82 -23.21 -17.74
C VAL A 38 -2.55 -22.34 -17.87
N GLN A 39 -1.59 -22.66 -18.77
CA GLN A 39 -0.31 -21.92 -18.90
C GLN A 39 -0.32 -20.73 -19.88
N THR A 40 -0.09 -19.52 -19.34
CA THR A 40 0.46 -18.34 -20.02
C THR A 40 1.92 -18.09 -19.59
N GLU A 41 2.52 -16.91 -19.85
CA GLU A 41 3.62 -16.45 -18.97
C GLU A 41 3.03 -16.38 -17.55
N ASP A 42 3.49 -17.24 -16.64
CA ASP A 42 2.95 -17.39 -15.28
C ASP A 42 3.58 -16.35 -14.33
N GLU A 43 2.83 -15.92 -13.32
CA GLU A 43 3.33 -14.94 -12.34
C GLU A 43 4.55 -15.51 -11.57
N THR A 44 4.65 -16.84 -11.44
CA THR A 44 5.76 -17.52 -10.75
C THR A 44 7.11 -17.25 -11.41
N ASP A 45 7.12 -17.04 -12.72
CA ASP A 45 8.33 -16.77 -13.48
C ASP A 45 8.98 -15.45 -13.04
N PHE A 46 8.18 -14.48 -12.59
CA PHE A 46 8.62 -13.13 -12.17
C PHE A 46 9.07 -13.04 -10.71
N VAL A 47 8.94 -14.08 -9.89
CA VAL A 47 9.26 -14.05 -8.45
C VAL A 47 10.30 -15.11 -8.03
N PHE A 48 10.89 -14.92 -6.86
CA PHE A 48 11.79 -15.89 -6.22
C PHE A 48 11.70 -15.83 -4.69
N ALA A 49 11.89 -16.96 -4.02
CA ALA A 49 12.10 -17.00 -2.58
C ALA A 49 13.49 -16.47 -2.22
N LYS A 50 13.53 -15.46 -1.34
CA LYS A 50 14.74 -14.83 -0.80
C LYS A 50 14.85 -15.16 0.69
N ASN A 51 15.99 -15.70 1.11
CA ASN A 51 16.33 -15.84 2.53
C ASN A 51 16.51 -14.45 3.17
N ILE A 52 15.96 -14.23 4.37
CA ILE A 52 16.15 -13.01 5.16
C ILE A 52 16.08 -13.30 6.66
N THR A 53 16.87 -12.58 7.45
CA THR A 53 16.85 -12.63 8.92
C THR A 53 15.99 -11.48 9.45
N CYS A 54 15.10 -11.76 10.40
CA CYS A 54 14.27 -10.73 11.02
C CYS A 54 15.09 -9.91 12.05
N PRO A 55 15.20 -8.58 11.96
CA PRO A 55 15.91 -7.78 12.97
C PRO A 55 15.14 -7.66 14.31
N VAL A 56 13.91 -8.16 14.38
CA VAL A 56 13.10 -8.15 15.61
C VAL A 56 13.20 -9.45 16.40
N CYS A 57 13.38 -10.62 15.77
CA CYS A 57 13.44 -11.90 16.49
C CYS A 57 14.62 -12.80 16.11
N ASP A 58 15.54 -12.30 15.27
CA ASP A 58 16.77 -12.96 14.82
C ASP A 58 16.56 -14.29 14.06
N GLN A 59 15.30 -14.71 13.89
CA GLN A 59 14.93 -15.87 13.09
C GLN A 59 15.11 -15.60 11.61
N SER A 60 15.68 -16.58 10.90
CA SER A 60 15.70 -16.62 9.44
C SER A 60 14.39 -17.19 8.89
N PHE A 61 13.97 -16.67 7.75
CA PHE A 61 12.82 -17.15 6.98
C PHE A 61 13.02 -16.84 5.49
N GLN A 62 12.07 -17.27 4.66
CA GLN A 62 12.03 -16.90 3.24
C GLN A 62 10.82 -16.01 2.97
N THR A 63 10.97 -15.08 2.03
CA THR A 63 9.90 -14.24 1.50
C THR A 63 9.99 -14.20 -0.02
N LEU A 64 8.87 -14.09 -0.73
CA LEU A 64 8.91 -13.88 -2.18
C LEU A 64 9.41 -12.47 -2.47
N THR A 65 10.16 -12.32 -3.56
CA THR A 65 10.72 -11.06 -4.06
C THR A 65 10.62 -11.04 -5.57
N VAL A 66 10.35 -9.87 -6.16
CA VAL A 66 10.26 -9.70 -7.62
C VAL A 66 11.64 -9.78 -8.27
N ARG A 67 11.74 -10.50 -9.38
CA ARG A 67 12.92 -10.54 -10.25
C ARG A 67 12.95 -9.29 -11.13
N THR A 68 13.60 -8.23 -10.65
CA THR A 68 13.71 -6.93 -11.34
C THR A 68 14.26 -7.04 -12.77
N SER A 69 15.03 -8.09 -13.09
CA SER A 69 15.56 -8.38 -14.43
C SER A 69 14.58 -9.02 -15.41
N LYS A 70 13.40 -9.50 -14.96
CA LYS A 70 12.35 -10.09 -15.83
C LYS A 70 11.15 -9.17 -16.04
N ILE A 71 10.80 -8.33 -15.05
CA ILE A 71 9.61 -7.49 -15.13
C ILE A 71 9.70 -6.46 -16.28
N ARG A 72 8.59 -6.28 -16.99
CA ARG A 72 8.49 -5.36 -18.13
C ARG A 72 7.53 -4.22 -17.76
N PHE A 73 8.06 -3.03 -17.49
CA PHE A 73 7.25 -1.86 -17.15
C PHE A 73 6.31 -1.50 -18.31
N ALA A 74 5.04 -1.29 -18.00
CA ALA A 74 4.00 -0.95 -18.96
C ALA A 74 3.57 0.52 -18.89
N GLY A 75 3.61 1.12 -17.70
CA GLY A 75 3.22 2.51 -17.45
C GLY A 75 2.94 2.76 -15.97
N SER A 76 2.26 3.87 -15.68
CA SER A 76 1.75 4.16 -14.34
C SER A 76 0.34 4.72 -14.43
N ASP A 77 -0.51 4.41 -13.45
CA ASP A 77 -1.76 5.15 -13.23
C ASP A 77 -1.47 6.64 -13.00
N ASP A 78 -2.52 7.47 -13.10
CA ASP A 78 -2.46 8.90 -12.77
C ASP A 78 -1.94 9.18 -11.37
N ASP A 79 -2.32 8.36 -10.39
CA ASP A 79 -1.85 8.43 -9.00
C ASP A 79 -0.54 7.67 -8.75
N PHE A 80 0.19 7.33 -9.82
CA PHE A 80 1.52 6.71 -9.83
C PHE A 80 1.60 5.24 -9.37
N ARG A 81 0.47 4.50 -9.31
CA ARG A 81 0.51 3.02 -9.24
C ARG A 81 1.36 2.49 -10.42
N PRO A 82 2.44 1.72 -10.19
CA PRO A 82 3.28 1.22 -11.26
C PRO A 82 2.70 -0.04 -11.89
N VAL A 83 2.51 -0.04 -13.21
CA VAL A 83 1.92 -1.15 -13.97
C VAL A 83 3.01 -1.91 -14.71
N TYR A 84 3.02 -3.24 -14.57
CA TYR A 84 3.96 -4.15 -15.24
C TYR A 84 3.20 -5.23 -16.01
N LYS A 85 3.79 -5.75 -17.09
CA LYS A 85 3.21 -6.87 -17.84
C LYS A 85 3.41 -8.18 -17.08
N GLY A 86 2.32 -8.93 -16.87
CA GLY A 86 2.33 -10.29 -16.31
C GLY A 86 2.40 -10.40 -14.78
N ILE A 87 2.47 -9.29 -14.04
CA ILE A 87 2.56 -9.31 -12.56
C ILE A 87 2.16 -7.97 -11.95
N ASP A 88 1.28 -7.97 -10.94
CA ASP A 88 1.19 -6.84 -10.00
C ASP A 88 2.32 -6.95 -8.97
N THR A 89 3.37 -6.15 -9.18
CA THR A 89 4.57 -6.14 -8.33
C THR A 89 4.30 -5.64 -6.90
N ILE A 90 3.17 -4.97 -6.66
CA ILE A 90 2.82 -4.40 -5.34
C ILE A 90 2.51 -5.53 -4.36
N LYS A 91 1.97 -6.67 -4.82
CA LYS A 91 1.72 -7.86 -3.99
C LYS A 91 2.97 -8.33 -3.22
N TYR A 92 4.15 -8.07 -3.77
CA TYR A 92 5.46 -8.46 -3.25
C TYR A 92 6.22 -7.31 -2.58
N GLY A 93 5.57 -6.16 -2.34
CA GLY A 93 6.21 -4.95 -1.82
C GLY A 93 6.57 -4.97 -0.33
N VAL A 94 6.05 -5.94 0.43
CA VAL A 94 6.23 -6.07 1.89
C VAL A 94 6.88 -7.40 2.25
N THR A 95 7.84 -7.33 3.18
CA THR A 95 8.40 -8.48 3.89
C THR A 95 7.70 -8.61 5.23
N SER A 96 7.22 -9.82 5.56
CA SER A 96 6.52 -10.15 6.80
C SER A 96 7.16 -11.36 7.47
N CYS A 97 7.53 -11.23 8.75
CA CYS A 97 8.15 -12.31 9.50
C CYS A 97 7.11 -13.30 10.05
N PRO A 98 7.10 -14.58 9.60
CA PRO A 98 6.13 -15.58 10.06
C PRO A 98 6.35 -16.02 11.52
N HIS A 99 7.47 -15.62 12.15
CA HIS A 99 7.79 -15.98 13.52
C HIS A 99 7.37 -14.93 14.57
N CYS A 100 7.18 -13.66 14.18
CA CYS A 100 6.91 -12.57 15.14
C CYS A 100 5.98 -11.45 14.63
N GLY A 101 5.43 -11.57 13.41
CA GLY A 101 4.45 -10.64 12.85
C GLY A 101 5.01 -9.31 12.34
N TYR A 102 6.21 -8.91 12.79
CA TYR A 102 6.86 -7.71 12.28
C TYR A 102 6.94 -7.75 10.75
N SER A 103 6.40 -6.71 10.14
CA SER A 103 6.27 -6.55 8.71
C SER A 103 6.63 -5.12 8.31
N ALA A 104 7.19 -4.93 7.12
CA ALA A 104 7.48 -3.61 6.59
C ALA A 104 7.65 -3.65 5.07
N MET A 105 7.60 -2.47 4.44
CA MET A 105 8.03 -2.29 3.07
C MET A 105 9.46 -2.84 2.88
N ASN A 106 9.74 -3.48 1.74
CA ASN A 106 11.01 -4.21 1.52
C ASN A 106 12.29 -3.36 1.68
N GLY A 107 12.20 -2.03 1.49
CA GLY A 107 13.31 -1.12 1.72
C GLY A 107 13.59 -0.83 3.20
N ASP A 108 12.57 -0.95 4.05
CA ASP A 108 12.57 -0.47 5.44
C ASP A 108 12.65 -1.62 6.46
N PHE A 109 12.42 -2.86 6.03
CA PHE A 109 12.37 -4.05 6.89
C PHE A 109 13.65 -4.32 7.71
N VAL A 110 14.82 -3.87 7.23
CA VAL A 110 16.10 -4.00 7.96
C VAL A 110 16.48 -2.73 8.74
N HIS A 111 15.75 -1.63 8.56
CA HIS A 111 16.07 -0.31 9.11
C HIS A 111 15.24 -0.01 10.36
N VAL A 112 15.57 -0.73 11.45
CA VAL A 112 14.82 -0.67 12.72
C VAL A 112 15.78 -0.36 13.88
N SER A 113 15.50 0.70 14.65
CA SER A 113 16.30 1.04 15.84
C SER A 113 16.03 0.09 17.01
N SER A 114 16.95 0.02 17.99
CA SER A 114 16.78 -0.80 19.20
C SER A 114 15.51 -0.46 19.99
N THR A 115 15.16 0.83 20.09
CA THR A 115 13.89 1.30 20.69
C THR A 115 12.67 0.76 19.95
N GLN A 116 12.70 0.77 18.62
CA GLN A 116 11.62 0.26 17.78
C GLN A 116 11.53 -1.27 17.84
N ILE A 117 12.67 -1.99 17.84
CA ILE A 117 12.72 -3.44 18.05
C ILE A 117 12.06 -3.81 19.39
N ARG A 118 12.27 -3.01 20.45
CA ARG A 118 11.60 -3.21 21.74
C ARG A 118 10.08 -3.07 21.63
N LEU A 119 9.58 -1.96 21.08
CA LEU A 119 8.14 -1.74 20.87
C LEU A 119 7.49 -2.85 20.03
N LEU A 120 8.17 -3.29 18.97
CA LEU A 120 7.72 -4.38 18.09
C LEU A 120 7.71 -5.74 18.80
N LYS A 121 8.66 -5.99 19.72
CA LYS A 121 8.62 -7.18 20.60
C LYS A 121 7.43 -7.12 21.56
N GLU A 122 7.24 -5.99 22.23
CA GLU A 122 6.23 -5.78 23.27
C GLU A 122 4.78 -5.79 22.74
N GLN A 123 4.52 -5.14 21.60
CA GLN A 123 3.15 -4.96 21.08
C GLN A 123 2.77 -5.89 19.93
N ILE A 124 3.75 -6.44 19.19
CA ILE A 124 3.49 -7.38 18.07
C ILE A 124 3.94 -8.79 18.43
N ALA A 125 5.23 -9.02 18.65
CA ALA A 125 5.77 -10.37 18.78
C ALA A 125 5.17 -11.14 19.98
N ALA A 126 4.87 -10.45 21.09
CA ALA A 126 4.23 -11.04 22.26
C ALA A 126 2.75 -11.43 22.07
N LYS A 127 2.08 -10.88 21.05
CA LYS A 127 0.65 -11.12 20.74
C LYS A 127 0.45 -11.91 19.43
N PHE A 128 1.46 -11.95 18.55
CA PHE A 128 1.39 -12.59 17.24
C PHE A 128 1.35 -14.12 17.33
N LYS A 129 0.36 -14.73 16.69
CA LYS A 129 0.27 -16.18 16.45
C LYS A 129 1.11 -16.51 15.21
N PRO A 130 2.18 -17.32 15.32
CA PRO A 130 2.98 -17.71 14.16
C PRO A 130 2.15 -18.40 13.08
N GLY A 131 2.16 -17.85 11.87
CA GLY A 131 1.50 -18.44 10.71
C GLY A 131 2.26 -19.64 10.14
N SER A 132 1.85 -20.11 8.96
CA SER A 132 2.63 -21.14 8.26
C SER A 132 4.04 -20.62 7.92
N LYS A 133 5.02 -21.51 8.08
CA LYS A 133 6.43 -21.25 7.73
C LYS A 133 6.77 -21.63 6.28
N SER A 134 5.81 -22.25 5.56
CA SER A 134 5.93 -22.51 4.13
C SER A 134 5.80 -21.21 3.34
N VAL A 135 6.74 -20.92 2.45
CA VAL A 135 6.55 -19.87 1.44
C VAL A 135 5.68 -20.43 0.32
N PRO A 136 4.56 -19.77 -0.05
CA PRO A 136 3.74 -20.18 -1.18
C PRO A 136 4.46 -19.90 -2.51
N LEU A 137 3.91 -20.40 -3.62
CA LEU A 137 4.46 -20.14 -4.96
C LEU A 137 4.26 -18.68 -5.40
N LEU A 138 3.15 -18.07 -4.96
CA LEU A 138 2.69 -16.71 -5.25
C LEU A 138 2.01 -16.13 -4.01
N TYR A 139 1.83 -14.81 -3.97
CA TYR A 139 0.91 -14.16 -3.05
C TYR A 139 -0.42 -13.87 -3.76
N SER A 140 -1.53 -14.25 -3.11
CA SER A 140 -2.87 -13.77 -3.47
C SER A 140 -3.01 -12.28 -3.12
N TYR A 141 -4.08 -11.64 -3.58
CA TYR A 141 -4.40 -10.29 -3.12
C TYR A 141 -4.68 -10.26 -1.62
N ASP A 142 -5.35 -11.25 -1.03
CA ASP A 142 -5.60 -11.31 0.41
C ASP A 142 -4.30 -11.40 1.21
N GLU A 143 -3.38 -12.29 0.83
CA GLU A 143 -2.10 -12.42 1.55
C GLU A 143 -1.25 -11.15 1.40
N ALA A 144 -1.27 -10.51 0.23
CA ALA A 144 -0.64 -9.21 0.03
C ALA A 144 -1.27 -8.12 0.90
N ILE A 145 -2.60 -8.01 0.91
CA ILE A 145 -3.36 -7.05 1.73
C ILE A 145 -3.06 -7.26 3.22
N ASP A 146 -3.01 -8.52 3.69
CA ASP A 146 -2.66 -8.87 5.06
C ASP A 146 -1.24 -8.46 5.43
N ARG A 147 -0.26 -8.78 4.57
CA ARG A 147 1.14 -8.36 4.72
C ARG A 147 1.23 -6.85 4.85
N PHE A 148 0.52 -6.10 4.00
CA PHE A 148 0.47 -4.65 4.05
C PHE A 148 -0.28 -4.10 5.28
N LYS A 149 -1.36 -4.74 5.76
CA LYS A 149 -2.01 -4.39 7.06
C LYS A 149 -1.05 -4.59 8.23
N LEU A 150 -0.32 -5.71 8.26
CA LEU A 150 0.72 -5.97 9.27
C LEU A 150 1.88 -4.97 9.18
N ALA A 151 2.24 -4.51 7.98
CA ALA A 151 3.25 -3.47 7.78
C ALA A 151 2.75 -2.10 8.27
N LEU A 152 1.50 -1.74 7.99
CA LEU A 152 0.87 -0.52 8.47
C LEU A 152 0.76 -0.51 9.99
N PHE A 153 0.36 -1.63 10.60
CA PHE A 153 0.40 -1.79 12.05
C PHE A 153 1.83 -1.68 12.61
N SER A 154 2.80 -2.34 11.99
CA SER A 154 4.22 -2.25 12.40
C SER A 154 4.74 -0.82 12.32
N ALA A 155 4.30 -0.03 11.33
CA ALA A 155 4.59 1.40 11.20
C ALA A 155 3.92 2.24 12.32
N ILE A 156 2.72 1.87 12.78
CA ILE A 156 2.08 2.50 13.95
C ILE A 156 2.87 2.17 15.23
N VAL A 157 3.13 0.90 15.53
CA VAL A 157 3.88 0.46 16.74
C VAL A 157 5.28 1.05 16.81
N LYS A 158 6.03 1.01 15.70
CA LYS A 158 7.39 1.57 15.66
C LYS A 158 7.42 3.10 15.60
N ARG A 159 6.25 3.74 15.74
CA ARG A 159 6.03 5.20 15.70
C ARG A 159 6.74 5.83 14.49
N ALA A 160 6.49 5.24 13.33
CA ALA A 160 6.99 5.69 12.04
C ALA A 160 6.42 7.05 11.65
N MET A 161 7.13 7.71 10.73
CA MET A 161 6.74 8.97 10.11
C MET A 161 5.37 8.86 9.41
N TYR A 162 4.69 10.00 9.23
CA TYR A 162 3.38 10.03 8.55
C TYR A 162 3.49 9.57 7.10
N SER A 163 4.59 9.91 6.42
CA SER A 163 4.92 9.47 5.06
C SER A 163 4.94 7.95 4.90
N GLU A 164 5.60 7.22 5.80
CA GLU A 164 5.69 5.76 5.76
C GLU A 164 4.28 5.13 5.87
N LYS A 165 3.49 5.58 6.85
CA LYS A 165 2.10 5.13 7.05
C LYS A 165 1.24 5.44 5.82
N ALA A 166 1.30 6.67 5.33
CA ALA A 166 0.53 7.15 4.18
C ALA A 166 0.86 6.39 2.90
N TYR A 167 2.13 6.04 2.68
CA TYR A 167 2.57 5.30 1.50
C TYR A 167 2.21 3.81 1.56
N ILE A 168 2.14 3.22 2.76
CA ILE A 168 1.56 1.89 2.96
C ILE A 168 0.05 1.91 2.69
N CYS A 169 -0.68 2.94 3.17
CA CYS A 169 -2.09 3.15 2.81
C CYS A 169 -2.30 3.32 1.29
N LEU A 170 -1.45 4.09 0.61
CA LEU A 170 -1.54 4.30 -0.84
C LEU A 170 -1.40 2.97 -1.59
N LYS A 171 -0.45 2.13 -1.17
CA LYS A 171 -0.25 0.78 -1.74
C LYS A 171 -1.34 -0.20 -1.37
N LEU A 172 -1.95 -0.11 -0.18
CA LEU A 172 -3.16 -0.86 0.16
C LEU A 172 -4.31 -0.51 -0.79
N SER A 173 -4.53 0.77 -1.06
CA SER A 173 -5.50 1.21 -2.06
C SER A 173 -5.20 0.61 -3.44
N TRP A 174 -3.96 0.70 -3.92
CA TRP A 174 -3.56 0.06 -5.18
C TRP A 174 -3.72 -1.47 -5.20
N LEU A 175 -3.51 -2.18 -4.08
CA LEU A 175 -3.78 -3.62 -3.97
C LEU A 175 -5.27 -3.94 -4.05
N TYR A 176 -6.11 -3.16 -3.37
CA TYR A 176 -7.57 -3.29 -3.51
C TYR A 176 -8.04 -2.96 -4.93
N ARG A 177 -7.39 -2.02 -5.63
CA ARG A 177 -7.62 -1.78 -7.06
C ARG A 177 -7.28 -3.00 -7.92
N GLY A 178 -6.12 -3.62 -7.69
CA GLY A 178 -5.73 -4.87 -8.36
C GLY A 178 -6.67 -6.05 -8.08
N LEU A 179 -7.21 -6.15 -6.86
CA LEU A 179 -8.24 -7.12 -6.51
C LEU A 179 -9.55 -6.83 -7.26
N ILE A 180 -10.02 -5.57 -7.32
CA ILE A 180 -11.23 -5.19 -8.06
C ILE A 180 -11.05 -5.47 -9.56
N GLU A 181 -9.88 -5.20 -10.12
CA GLU A 181 -9.52 -5.52 -11.51
C GLU A 181 -9.60 -7.03 -11.78
N GLN A 182 -9.07 -7.85 -10.87
CA GLN A 182 -9.15 -9.31 -10.97
C GLN A 182 -10.60 -9.81 -10.88
N LEU A 183 -11.35 -9.44 -9.82
CA LEU A 183 -12.75 -9.84 -9.64
C LEU A 183 -13.64 -9.43 -10.83
N THR A 184 -13.38 -8.25 -11.40
CA THR A 184 -14.10 -7.79 -12.61
C THR A 184 -13.75 -8.64 -13.84
N ALA A 185 -12.49 -9.07 -14.00
CA ALA A 185 -12.06 -9.97 -15.07
C ALA A 185 -12.58 -11.41 -14.88
N ASP A 186 -12.69 -11.87 -13.63
CA ASP A 186 -13.26 -13.15 -13.22
C ASP A 186 -14.80 -13.18 -13.37
N GLY A 187 -15.42 -12.08 -13.80
CA GLY A 187 -16.86 -11.98 -14.09
C GLY A 187 -17.75 -11.80 -12.86
N ILE A 188 -17.18 -11.43 -11.71
CA ILE A 188 -17.92 -11.20 -10.46
C ILE A 188 -18.85 -9.98 -10.62
N SER A 189 -20.10 -10.13 -10.18
CA SER A 189 -21.10 -9.05 -10.24
C SER A 189 -20.62 -7.79 -9.51
N THR A 190 -20.89 -6.62 -10.10
CA THR A 190 -20.64 -5.31 -9.49
C THR A 190 -21.40 -5.08 -8.18
N GLU A 191 -22.42 -5.90 -7.91
CA GLU A 191 -23.22 -5.88 -6.67
C GLU A 191 -22.77 -6.94 -5.65
N SER A 192 -21.72 -7.74 -5.94
CA SER A 192 -21.24 -8.75 -4.99
C SER A 192 -20.69 -8.10 -3.72
N GLU A 193 -20.90 -8.75 -2.57
CA GLU A 193 -20.42 -8.23 -1.29
C GLU A 193 -18.89 -8.03 -1.31
N GLU A 194 -18.16 -8.98 -1.89
CA GLU A 194 -16.70 -8.95 -2.02
C GLU A 194 -16.22 -7.74 -2.83
N LEU A 195 -16.74 -7.53 -4.04
CA LEU A 195 -16.32 -6.45 -4.94
C LEU A 195 -16.71 -5.08 -4.35
N VAL A 196 -17.92 -4.97 -3.79
CA VAL A 196 -18.38 -3.76 -3.09
C VAL A 196 -17.56 -3.49 -1.82
N SER A 197 -17.10 -4.53 -1.10
CA SER A 197 -16.25 -4.39 0.08
C SER A 197 -14.81 -3.98 -0.30
N ALA A 198 -14.26 -4.55 -1.37
CA ALA A 198 -12.98 -4.15 -1.95
C ALA A 198 -12.99 -2.68 -2.41
N GLN A 199 -14.04 -2.23 -3.12
CA GLN A 199 -14.23 -0.82 -3.49
C GLN A 199 -14.29 0.11 -2.27
N LYS A 200 -15.00 -0.28 -1.21
CA LYS A 200 -15.05 0.47 0.06
C LYS A 200 -13.67 0.56 0.71
N ALA A 201 -12.84 -0.47 0.61
CA ALA A 201 -11.48 -0.48 1.14
C ALA A 201 -10.48 0.32 0.28
N GLU A 202 -10.55 0.24 -1.06
CA GLU A 202 -9.76 1.06 -1.98
C GLU A 202 -9.91 2.55 -1.63
N LYS A 203 -11.17 3.01 -1.55
CA LYS A 203 -11.53 4.39 -1.25
C LYS A 203 -11.23 4.79 0.19
N TYR A 204 -11.26 3.85 1.14
CA TYR A 204 -10.85 4.09 2.52
C TYR A 204 -9.34 4.37 2.61
N TYR A 205 -8.53 3.43 2.15
CA TYR A 205 -7.07 3.56 2.20
C TYR A 205 -6.55 4.72 1.32
N TYR A 206 -7.24 5.06 0.22
CA TYR A 206 -6.90 6.23 -0.60
C TYR A 206 -7.09 7.56 0.16
N LYS A 207 -8.19 7.70 0.92
CA LYS A 207 -8.43 8.87 1.77
C LYS A 207 -7.40 8.98 2.91
N GLN A 208 -7.10 7.86 3.55
CA GLN A 208 -6.12 7.81 4.64
C GLN A 208 -4.69 8.10 4.14
N ALA A 209 -4.36 7.65 2.93
CA ALA A 209 -3.13 8.03 2.26
C ALA A 209 -3.06 9.53 1.95
N LEU A 210 -4.16 10.15 1.49
CA LEU A 210 -4.19 11.60 1.23
C LEU A 210 -3.96 12.41 2.52
N ASP A 211 -4.67 12.10 3.60
CA ASP A 211 -4.51 12.78 4.88
C ASP A 211 -3.08 12.62 5.42
N GLY A 212 -2.57 11.39 5.51
CA GLY A 212 -1.22 11.13 6.02
C GLY A 212 -0.12 11.77 5.17
N MET A 213 -0.27 11.78 3.84
CA MET A 213 0.67 12.43 2.93
C MET A 213 0.60 13.96 3.01
N THR A 214 -0.57 14.53 3.31
CA THR A 214 -0.74 15.96 3.58
C THR A 214 0.00 16.34 4.87
N ARG A 215 -0.21 15.61 5.97
CA ARG A 215 0.51 15.80 7.23
C ARG A 215 2.03 15.62 7.07
N ALA A 216 2.46 14.67 6.24
CA ALA A 216 3.87 14.48 5.92
C ALA A 216 4.49 15.71 5.24
N VAL A 217 3.80 16.31 4.25
CA VAL A 217 4.25 17.54 3.58
C VAL A 217 4.29 18.76 4.53
N GLU A 218 3.51 18.75 5.60
CA GLU A 218 3.49 19.80 6.63
C GLU A 218 4.57 19.63 7.72
N THR A 219 5.09 18.41 7.93
CA THR A 219 5.93 18.08 9.10
C THR A 219 7.27 17.41 8.79
N GLU A 220 7.47 16.90 7.57
CA GLU A 220 8.65 16.15 7.14
C GLU A 220 9.47 16.89 6.08
N HIS A 221 10.72 16.48 5.89
CA HIS A 221 11.63 17.08 4.92
C HIS A 221 11.68 16.22 3.64
N PHE A 222 11.69 16.87 2.47
CA PHE A 222 11.88 16.18 1.19
C PHE A 222 13.30 15.60 1.04
N PRO A 223 13.47 14.42 0.40
CA PRO A 223 12.47 13.66 -0.34
C PRO A 223 11.55 12.80 0.54
N ILE A 224 10.23 12.92 0.33
CA ILE A 224 9.20 12.15 1.03
C ILE A 224 8.91 10.89 0.21
N CYS A 225 9.05 9.71 0.79
CA CYS A 225 8.88 8.42 0.11
C CYS A 225 9.71 8.27 -1.19
N GLY A 226 10.88 8.92 -1.25
CA GLY A 226 11.74 8.97 -2.44
C GLY A 226 11.32 9.98 -3.52
N MET A 227 10.22 10.71 -3.32
CA MET A 227 9.70 11.73 -4.23
C MET A 227 10.15 13.14 -3.81
N ASN A 228 10.43 14.01 -4.78
CA ASN A 228 10.65 15.44 -4.53
C ASN A 228 9.31 16.19 -4.39
N GLN A 229 9.37 17.44 -3.91
CA GLN A 229 8.18 18.26 -3.69
C GLN A 229 7.27 18.36 -4.92
N ASP A 230 7.82 18.66 -6.10
CA ASP A 230 7.05 18.77 -7.35
C ASP A 230 6.30 17.48 -7.72
N THR A 231 6.83 16.32 -7.36
CA THR A 231 6.22 15.01 -7.60
C THR A 231 5.14 14.69 -6.56
N VAL A 232 5.37 14.99 -5.28
CA VAL A 232 4.36 14.82 -4.22
C VAL A 232 3.20 15.79 -4.40
N ASP A 233 3.46 17.02 -4.85
CA ASP A 233 2.43 18.00 -5.19
C ASP A 233 1.51 17.51 -6.32
N LEU A 234 2.08 16.90 -7.37
CA LEU A 234 1.31 16.31 -8.46
C LEU A 234 0.52 15.06 -8.00
N LEU A 235 1.11 14.22 -7.14
CA LEU A 235 0.41 13.09 -6.53
C LEU A 235 -0.78 13.57 -5.69
N LEU A 236 -0.56 14.51 -4.78
CA LEU A 236 -1.62 15.11 -3.95
C LEU A 236 -2.71 15.78 -4.82
N ALA A 237 -2.35 16.37 -5.96
CA ALA A 237 -3.31 16.93 -6.90
C ALA A 237 -4.19 15.84 -7.54
N GLN A 238 -3.60 14.73 -7.99
CA GLN A 238 -4.31 13.56 -8.52
C GLN A 238 -5.21 12.91 -7.47
N MET A 239 -4.73 12.82 -6.22
CA MET A 239 -5.51 12.29 -5.09
C MET A 239 -6.71 13.17 -4.74
N ASN A 240 -6.54 14.48 -4.69
CA ASN A 240 -7.65 15.42 -4.49
C ASN A 240 -8.62 15.43 -5.68
N TYR A 241 -8.14 15.32 -6.92
CA TYR A 241 -8.99 15.23 -8.10
C TYR A 241 -9.89 13.99 -8.10
N LYS A 242 -9.35 12.80 -7.81
CA LYS A 242 -10.12 11.54 -7.68
C LYS A 242 -11.09 11.52 -6.47
N LEU A 243 -10.98 12.48 -5.55
CA LEU A 243 -11.87 12.65 -4.40
C LEU A 243 -12.76 13.90 -4.51
N ASP A 244 -12.87 14.46 -5.71
CA ASP A 244 -13.70 15.63 -6.06
C ASP A 244 -13.33 16.96 -5.37
N HIS A 245 -12.16 17.01 -4.72
CA HIS A 245 -11.57 18.21 -4.10
C HIS A 245 -10.85 19.09 -5.15
N TRP A 246 -11.57 19.49 -6.21
CA TRP A 246 -10.98 20.12 -7.41
C TRP A 246 -10.29 21.47 -7.15
N ASP A 247 -10.68 22.21 -6.10
CA ASP A 247 -10.04 23.47 -5.73
C ASP A 247 -8.65 23.26 -5.11
N VAL A 248 -8.50 22.22 -4.26
CA VAL A 248 -7.22 21.79 -3.68
C VAL A 248 -6.30 21.28 -4.79
N ALA A 249 -6.82 20.42 -5.67
CA ALA A 249 -6.08 19.93 -6.83
C ALA A 249 -5.58 21.08 -7.72
N SER A 250 -6.44 22.08 -8.00
CA SER A 250 -6.09 23.26 -8.80
C SER A 250 -4.94 24.09 -8.18
N LYS A 251 -4.94 24.27 -6.86
CA LYS A 251 -3.88 24.99 -6.13
C LYS A 251 -2.54 24.26 -6.21
N LEU A 252 -2.54 22.93 -6.04
CA LEU A 252 -1.35 22.09 -6.13
C LEU A 252 -0.76 22.08 -7.55
N ILE A 253 -1.61 21.93 -8.58
CA ILE A 253 -1.20 22.03 -9.98
C ILE A 253 -0.56 23.38 -10.29
N ALA A 254 -1.15 24.48 -9.80
CA ALA A 254 -0.57 25.82 -9.98
C ALA A 254 0.86 25.90 -9.40
N ARG A 255 1.11 25.30 -8.22
CA ARG A 255 2.43 25.21 -7.58
C ARG A 255 3.44 24.45 -8.45
N VAL A 256 3.05 23.29 -8.99
CA VAL A 256 3.89 22.49 -9.90
C VAL A 256 4.22 23.24 -11.20
N LEU A 257 3.25 23.93 -11.79
CA LEU A 257 3.44 24.63 -13.07
C LEU A 257 4.39 25.84 -12.96
N ILE A 258 4.32 26.61 -11.86
CA ILE A 258 5.23 27.75 -11.63
C ILE A 258 6.61 27.35 -11.08
N SER A 259 6.74 26.13 -10.53
CA SER A 259 8.00 25.63 -9.98
C SER A 259 9.15 25.67 -11.00
N LYS A 260 10.36 26.00 -10.53
CA LYS A 260 11.58 26.00 -11.36
C LYS A 260 12.32 24.66 -11.34
N SER A 261 12.02 23.78 -10.37
CA SER A 261 12.60 22.43 -10.25
C SER A 261 11.76 21.35 -10.92
N ALA A 262 10.45 21.57 -11.08
CA ALA A 262 9.54 20.61 -11.72
C ALA A 262 10.00 20.28 -13.15
N SER A 263 10.30 18.99 -13.38
CA SER A 263 10.73 18.49 -14.68
C SER A 263 9.62 18.62 -15.73
N ARG A 264 10.00 18.64 -17.02
CA ARG A 264 9.04 18.76 -18.13
C ARG A 264 7.91 17.73 -18.03
N HIS A 265 8.22 16.45 -17.83
CA HIS A 265 7.23 15.39 -17.68
C HIS A 265 6.24 15.62 -16.52
N ILE A 266 6.72 16.14 -15.38
CA ILE A 266 5.86 16.48 -14.24
C ILE A 266 4.95 17.67 -14.58
N LYS A 267 5.46 18.67 -15.31
CA LYS A 267 4.64 19.81 -15.79
C LYS A 267 3.63 19.41 -16.87
N ASP A 268 4.00 18.53 -17.79
CA ASP A 268 3.12 18.02 -18.85
C ASP A 268 1.92 17.30 -18.20
N LYS A 269 2.16 16.33 -17.29
CA LYS A 269 1.09 15.70 -16.48
C LYS A 269 0.24 16.69 -15.68
N ALA A 270 0.85 17.76 -15.14
CA ALA A 270 0.12 18.80 -14.41
C ALA A 270 -0.76 19.68 -15.33
N LEU A 271 -0.37 19.89 -16.60
CA LEU A 271 -1.20 20.54 -17.62
C LEU A 271 -2.38 19.65 -18.03
N ASP A 272 -2.16 18.34 -18.19
CA ASP A 272 -3.23 17.39 -18.53
C ASP A 272 -4.30 17.36 -17.43
N LEU A 273 -3.89 17.20 -16.17
CA LEU A 273 -4.81 17.24 -15.02
C LEU A 273 -5.56 18.58 -14.90
N LYS A 274 -4.89 19.71 -15.21
CA LYS A 274 -5.53 21.03 -15.27
C LYS A 274 -6.66 21.05 -16.30
N ASN A 275 -6.45 20.44 -17.47
CA ASN A 275 -7.45 20.38 -18.54
C ASN A 275 -8.66 19.52 -18.13
N GLU A 276 -8.44 18.38 -17.47
CA GLU A 276 -9.54 17.55 -16.95
C GLU A 276 -10.37 18.26 -15.87
N ILE A 277 -9.73 18.97 -14.93
CA ILE A 277 -10.43 19.79 -13.94
C ILE A 277 -11.26 20.89 -14.61
N ILE A 278 -10.73 21.54 -15.67
CA ILE A 278 -11.46 22.57 -16.42
C ILE A 278 -12.67 21.99 -17.16
N LYS A 279 -12.63 20.73 -17.63
CA LYS A 279 -13.82 20.03 -18.16
C LYS A 279 -14.84 19.81 -17.04
N LYS A 280 -14.46 19.14 -15.95
CA LYS A 280 -15.36 18.85 -14.82
C LYS A 280 -16.07 20.09 -14.26
N ILE A 281 -15.37 21.21 -14.13
CA ILE A 281 -15.94 22.48 -13.64
C ILE A 281 -16.91 23.13 -14.65
N ARG A 282 -16.85 22.76 -15.94
CA ARG A 282 -17.82 23.17 -16.97
C ARG A 282 -19.01 22.21 -17.05
N ASP A 283 -18.78 20.90 -16.94
CA ASP A 283 -19.82 19.87 -17.03
C ASP A 283 -20.82 19.90 -15.85
N VAL A 284 -20.50 20.66 -14.78
CA VAL A 284 -21.30 20.86 -13.56
C VAL A 284 -22.05 22.21 -13.57
N LYS A 285 -22.07 22.94 -14.69
CA LYS A 285 -22.70 24.27 -14.84
C LYS A 285 -23.78 24.33 -15.93
#